data_AF-A0A699UDU7-F1
#
_entry.id   AF-A0A699UDU7-F1
#
_cell.length_a   1.000
_cell.length_b   1.000
_cell.length_c   1.000
_cell.angle_alpha   90.00
_cell.angle_beta   90.00
_cell.angle_gamma   90.00
#
_symmetry.space_group_name_H-M   'P 1'
#
loop_
_entity.id
_entity.type
_entity.pdbx_description
1 polymer ?
#
loop_
_entity_poly.entity_id
_entity_poly.type
_entity_poly.pdbx_seq_one_letter_code
_entity_poly.pdbx_strand_id
1 'polypeptide(L)'
;GLQISQSPRGIFINQSKYALESLKKYDFKSCDLVDTPMVEKSKLDEDKEGKAVDPSHYRGMISTLLYLTASRHDLQFVICMCARIFRYLRGTINRGLRYPKDSLIALTAFADADHAGC
;
A
#
# COMPACT_ATOMS: atom_id res chain seq x y z
N GLY A 1 -2.95 -5.97 -12.58
CA GLY A 1 -2.70 -7.32 -13.10
C GLY A 1 -1.24 -7.68 -12.99
N LEU A 2 -0.91 -8.97 -13.11
CA LEU A 2 0.47 -9.48 -13.15
C LEU A 2 1.13 -9.16 -14.49
N GLN A 3 2.40 -8.78 -14.46
CA GLN A 3 3.24 -8.50 -15.63
C GLN A 3 4.40 -9.50 -15.65
N ILE A 4 4.65 -10.09 -16.82
CA ILE A 4 5.70 -11.08 -17.02
C ILE A 4 6.68 -10.54 -18.05
N SER A 5 7.96 -10.49 -17.71
CA SER A 5 9.05 -10.09 -18.59
C SER A 5 10.03 -11.25 -18.70
N GLN A 6 10.22 -11.78 -19.90
CA GLN A 6 11.13 -12.89 -20.16
C GLN A 6 12.43 -12.35 -20.77
N SER A 7 13.56 -12.91 -20.37
CA SER A 7 14.88 -12.54 -20.86
C SER A 7 15.79 -13.78 -20.95
N PRO A 8 16.94 -13.72 -21.64
CA PRO A 8 17.92 -14.81 -21.63
C PRO A 8 18.41 -15.19 -20.22
N ARG A 9 18.32 -14.26 -19.26
CA ARG A 9 18.71 -14.45 -17.86
C ARG A 9 17.61 -15.06 -16.99
N GLY A 10 16.41 -15.29 -17.53
CA GLY A 10 15.25 -15.84 -16.81
C GLY A 10 14.00 -14.97 -16.90
N ILE A 11 13.00 -15.32 -16.07
CA ILE A 11 11.66 -14.72 -16.03
C ILE A 11 11.57 -13.75 -14.84
N PHE A 12 10.97 -12.59 -15.06
CA PHE A 12 10.65 -11.62 -14.03
C PHE A 12 9.15 -11.35 -13.99
N ILE A 13 8.54 -11.55 -12.82
CA ILE A 13 7.10 -11.33 -12.59
C ILE A 13 6.93 -10.16 -11.64
N ASN A 14 6.17 -9.14 -12.02
CA ASN A 14 5.94 -7.96 -11.19
C ASN A 14 4.49 -7.44 -11.31
N GLN A 15 4.15 -6.45 -10.51
CA GLN A 15 2.87 -5.74 -10.55
C GLN A 15 3.08 -4.22 -10.56
N SER A 16 4.20 -3.74 -11.10
CA SER A 16 4.62 -2.34 -10.99
C SER A 16 3.60 -1.36 -11.55
N LYS A 17 2.97 -1.70 -12.68
CA LYS A 17 1.89 -0.89 -13.27
C LYS A 17 0.68 -0.80 -12.34
N TYR A 18 0.25 -1.93 -11.79
CA TYR A 18 -0.90 -1.98 -10.89
C TYR A 18 -0.62 -1.22 -9.59
N ALA A 19 0.54 -1.43 -8.97
CA ALA A 19 0.95 -0.70 -7.77
C ALA A 19 0.97 0.81 -8.03
N LEU A 20 1.52 1.26 -9.16
CA LEU A 20 1.55 2.67 -9.55
C LEU A 20 0.15 3.25 -9.78
N GLU A 21 -0.76 2.50 -10.40
CA GLU A 21 -2.16 2.90 -10.61
C GLU A 21 -2.94 2.97 -9.29
N SER A 22 -2.73 2.03 -8.37
CA SER A 22 -3.30 2.07 -7.02
C SER A 22 -2.82 3.29 -6.23
N LEU A 23 -1.53 3.59 -6.25
CA LEU A 23 -0.98 4.79 -5.60
C LEU A 23 -1.53 6.08 -6.21
N LYS A 24 -1.71 6.12 -7.53
CA LYS A 24 -2.38 7.24 -8.21
C LYS A 24 -3.81 7.42 -7.75
N LYS A 25 -4.57 6.33 -7.67
CA LYS A 25 -6.00 6.34 -7.36
C LYS A 25 -6.31 6.90 -5.98
N TYR A 26 -5.44 6.62 -5.00
CA TYR A 26 -5.64 7.01 -3.60
C TYR A 26 -4.73 8.16 -3.16
N ASP A 27 -4.06 8.82 -4.10
CA ASP A 27 -3.16 9.96 -3.87
C ASP A 27 -1.94 9.68 -2.96
N PHE A 28 -1.41 8.45 -3.00
CA PHE A 28 -0.19 8.04 -2.30
C PHE A 28 1.08 8.22 -3.16
N LYS A 29 1.02 9.00 -4.24
CA LYS A 29 2.17 9.22 -5.14
C LYS A 29 3.28 10.08 -4.54
N SER A 30 2.95 10.97 -3.62
CA SER A 30 3.84 11.95 -2.98
C SER A 30 4.13 11.63 -1.51
N CYS A 31 3.44 10.65 -0.91
CA CYS A 31 3.54 10.32 0.52
C CYS A 31 4.90 9.75 0.95
N ASP A 32 5.38 10.06 2.14
CA ASP A 32 6.69 9.58 2.61
C ASP A 32 6.85 8.07 2.51
N LEU A 33 8.03 7.66 2.04
CA LEU A 33 8.39 6.26 1.92
C LEU A 33 8.63 5.64 3.28
N VAL A 34 8.37 4.35 3.37
CA VAL A 34 8.52 3.61 4.60
C VAL A 34 9.13 2.25 4.26
N ASP A 35 10.22 1.89 4.93
CA ASP A 35 11.02 0.70 4.57
C ASP A 35 10.33 -0.63 4.87
N THR A 36 9.37 -0.63 5.80
CA THR A 36 8.64 -1.82 6.21
C THR A 36 7.13 -1.59 6.12
N PRO A 37 6.34 -2.53 5.56
CA PRO A 37 4.88 -2.39 5.49
C PRO A 37 4.24 -2.37 6.88
N MET A 38 4.97 -2.84 7.89
CA MET A 38 4.60 -2.85 9.30
C MET A 38 5.77 -2.30 10.11
N VAL A 39 5.55 -1.23 10.88
CA VAL A 39 6.57 -0.66 11.78
C VAL A 39 6.54 -1.49 13.04
N GLU A 40 7.71 -1.82 13.58
CA GLU A 40 7.82 -1.96 15.03
C GLU A 40 7.56 -0.56 15.62
N LYS A 41 6.31 -0.26 16.04
CA LYS A 41 5.73 0.99 16.67
C LYS A 41 6.46 2.37 16.54
N SER A 42 5.82 3.49 16.08
CA SER A 42 6.27 4.94 16.30
C SER A 42 5.36 6.13 15.76
N LYS A 43 5.67 7.45 16.06
CA LYS A 43 4.82 8.68 16.44
C LYS A 43 4.65 9.92 15.43
N LEU A 44 3.98 11.08 15.77
CA LEU A 44 3.41 12.25 14.93
C LEU A 44 3.76 13.76 15.34
N ASP A 45 3.62 14.83 14.46
CA ASP A 45 3.92 16.35 14.61
C ASP A 45 3.05 17.45 13.79
N GLU A 46 3.29 18.81 13.88
CA GLU A 46 2.39 20.03 13.59
C GLU A 46 2.69 21.00 12.35
N ASP A 47 1.71 21.83 11.84
CA ASP A 47 1.74 22.70 10.59
C ASP A 47 1.33 24.21 10.76
N LYS A 48 2.00 25.18 10.09
CA LYS A 48 1.98 26.65 10.36
C LYS A 48 1.30 27.57 9.33
N GLU A 49 1.09 27.15 8.08
CA GLU A 49 0.51 28.03 7.03
C GLU A 49 -0.96 27.68 6.73
N GLY A 50 -1.53 26.70 7.44
CA GLY A 50 -2.86 26.17 7.20
C GLY A 50 -3.99 27.18 7.41
N LYS A 51 -5.03 27.09 6.56
CA LYS A 51 -6.28 27.83 6.75
C LYS A 51 -6.83 27.54 8.15
N ALA A 52 -7.12 28.60 8.90
CA ALA A 52 -7.74 28.46 10.21
C ALA A 52 -9.08 27.74 10.06
N VAL A 53 -9.12 26.48 10.50
CA VAL A 53 -10.34 25.69 10.60
C VAL A 53 -11.06 26.13 11.86
N ASP A 54 -12.40 26.24 11.84
CA ASP A 54 -13.16 26.37 13.08
C ASP A 54 -12.77 25.21 14.01
N PRO A 55 -12.01 25.50 15.10
CA PRO A 55 -11.44 24.44 15.92
C PRO A 55 -12.54 23.66 16.61
N SER A 56 -13.71 24.25 16.83
CA SER A 56 -14.83 23.61 17.52
C SER A 56 -15.50 22.56 16.64
N HIS A 57 -15.77 22.87 15.38
CA HIS A 57 -16.30 21.92 14.41
C HIS A 57 -15.31 20.78 14.11
N TYR A 58 -14.03 21.10 13.87
CA TYR A 58 -13.00 20.09 13.62
C TYR A 58 -12.72 19.23 14.86
N ARG A 59 -12.72 19.83 16.06
CA ARG A 59 -12.69 19.09 17.34
C ARG A 59 -13.92 18.23 17.53
N GLY A 60 -15.11 18.62 17.06
CA GLY A 60 -16.32 17.81 17.16
C GLY A 60 -16.26 16.56 16.28
N MET A 61 -15.80 16.71 15.03
CA MET A 61 -15.59 15.59 14.12
C MET A 61 -14.46 14.67 14.59
N ILE A 62 -13.30 15.24 14.96
CA ILE A 62 -12.21 14.46 15.55
C ILE A 62 -12.70 13.82 16.85
N SER A 63 -13.44 14.49 17.71
CA SER A 63 -13.96 13.89 18.95
C SER A 63 -14.89 12.72 18.67
N THR A 64 -15.75 12.80 17.65
CA THR A 64 -16.66 11.70 17.30
C THR A 64 -15.87 10.50 16.76
N LEU A 65 -14.95 10.74 15.84
CA LEU A 65 -14.12 9.70 15.24
C LEU A 65 -13.15 9.10 16.26
N LEU A 66 -12.55 9.93 17.11
CA LEU A 66 -11.68 9.58 18.24
C LEU A 66 -12.46 8.79 19.29
N TYR A 67 -13.71 9.15 19.57
CA TYR A 67 -14.56 8.41 20.49
C TYR A 67 -14.88 7.00 19.95
N LEU A 68 -15.15 6.90 18.65
CA LEU A 68 -15.37 5.62 17.98
C LEU A 68 -14.10 4.77 17.89
N THR A 69 -12.93 5.37 17.64
CA THR A 69 -11.65 4.64 17.61
C THR A 69 -11.10 4.34 19.01
N ALA A 70 -11.40 5.17 20.02
CA ALA A 70 -11.04 4.94 21.42
C ALA A 70 -11.84 3.80 22.04
N SER A 71 -13.09 3.61 21.61
CA SER A 71 -13.88 2.45 22.02
C SER A 71 -13.60 1.20 21.17
N ARG A 72 -13.11 1.37 19.93
CA ARG A 72 -12.82 0.28 18.98
C ARG A 72 -11.38 0.32 18.46
N HIS A 73 -10.48 -0.18 19.31
CA HIS A 73 -9.04 -0.25 19.05
C HIS A 73 -8.68 -1.12 17.84
N ASP A 74 -9.56 -2.07 17.47
CA ASP A 74 -9.47 -2.88 16.26
C ASP A 74 -9.50 -2.03 14.99
N LEU A 75 -10.30 -0.96 14.95
CA LEU A 75 -10.41 -0.12 13.76
C LEU A 75 -9.26 0.86 13.56
N GLN A 76 -8.79 1.49 14.64
CA GLN A 76 -7.69 2.45 14.57
C GLN A 76 -6.40 1.80 14.09
N PHE A 77 -6.16 0.58 14.56
CA PHE A 77 -5.02 -0.22 14.16
C PHE A 77 -5.05 -0.56 12.66
N VAL A 78 -6.19 -1.02 12.15
CA VAL A 78 -6.35 -1.41 10.74
C VAL A 78 -6.16 -0.23 9.79
N ILE A 79 -6.71 0.94 10.10
CA ILE A 79 -6.59 2.14 9.24
C ILE A 79 -5.12 2.60 9.14
N CYS A 80 -4.42 2.65 10.26
CA CYS A 80 -3.01 3.05 10.30
C CYS A 80 -2.13 2.06 9.50
N MET A 81 -2.42 0.76 9.64
CA MET A 81 -1.74 -0.30 8.90
C MET A 81 -1.96 -0.18 7.39
N CYS A 82 -3.21 0.07 6.95
CA CYS A 82 -3.51 0.27 5.53
C CYS A 82 -2.71 1.43 4.92
N ALA A 83 -2.70 2.60 5.57
CA ALA A 83 -1.95 3.77 5.09
C ALA A 83 -0.44 3.52 5.04
N ARG A 84 0.09 2.70 5.95
CA ARG A 84 1.50 2.31 5.98
C ARG A 84 1.85 1.36 4.83
N ILE A 85 0.98 0.42 4.51
CA ILE A 85 1.17 -0.50 3.37
C ILE A 85 1.28 0.28 2.06
N PHE A 86 0.45 1.29 1.84
CA PHE A 86 0.54 2.13 0.64
C PHE A 86 1.86 2.93 0.58
N ARG A 87 2.35 3.44 1.72
CA ARG A 87 3.66 4.10 1.79
C ARG A 87 4.83 3.17 1.47
N TYR A 88 4.79 1.94 1.97
CA TYR A 88 5.77 0.92 1.61
C TYR A 88 5.70 0.55 0.12
N LEU A 89 4.49 0.36 -0.42
CA LEU A 89 4.28 0.06 -1.84
C LEU A 89 4.89 1.12 -2.75
N ARG A 90 4.85 2.41 -2.37
CA ARG A 90 5.50 3.50 -3.11
C ARG A 90 7.02 3.31 -3.20
N GLY A 91 7.67 2.79 -2.15
CA GLY A 91 9.11 2.52 -2.13
C GLY A 91 9.50 1.26 -2.88
N THR A 92 8.53 0.38 -3.14
CA THR A 92 8.77 -0.96 -3.69
C THR A 92 8.05 -1.23 -5.00
N ILE A 93 7.66 -0.21 -5.75
CA ILE A 93 6.86 -0.34 -6.99
C ILE A 93 7.52 -1.31 -7.98
N ASN A 94 8.85 -1.29 -8.09
CA ASN A 94 9.60 -2.11 -9.06
C ASN A 94 9.98 -3.50 -8.52
N ARG A 95 9.52 -3.90 -7.32
CA ARG A 95 9.79 -5.24 -6.79
C ARG A 95 8.96 -6.28 -7.54
N GLY A 96 9.54 -7.47 -7.65
CA GLY A 96 8.95 -8.61 -8.33
C GLY A 96 9.72 -9.88 -8.04
N LEU A 97 9.19 -11.02 -8.49
CA LEU A 97 9.80 -12.33 -8.37
C LEU A 97 10.66 -12.60 -9.60
N ARG A 98 11.90 -13.03 -9.39
CA ARG A 98 12.84 -13.37 -10.46
C ARG A 98 13.19 -14.85 -10.43
N TYR A 99 12.98 -15.53 -11.55
CA TYR A 99 13.28 -16.94 -11.76
C TYR A 99 14.43 -17.06 -12.77
N PRO A 100 15.67 -17.35 -12.32
CA PRO A 100 16.81 -17.48 -13.21
C PRO A 100 16.71 -18.76 -14.05
N LYS A 101 17.28 -18.72 -15.26
CA LYS A 101 17.22 -19.83 -16.22
C LYS A 101 17.95 -21.09 -15.72
N ASP A 102 19.03 -20.91 -14.96
CA ASP A 102 19.89 -22.00 -14.49
C ASP A 102 19.44 -22.57 -13.12
N SER A 103 18.18 -22.34 -12.75
CA SER A 103 17.62 -22.80 -11.50
C SER A 103 17.20 -24.27 -11.58
N LEU A 104 17.50 -25.05 -10.53
CA LEU A 104 16.94 -26.39 -10.33
C LEU A 104 15.44 -26.35 -9.94
N ILE A 105 14.88 -25.15 -9.73
CA ILE A 105 13.49 -24.96 -9.32
C ILE A 105 12.58 -25.09 -10.56
N ALA A 106 11.74 -26.12 -10.57
CA ALA A 106 10.65 -26.23 -11.53
C ALA A 106 9.54 -25.22 -11.20
N LEU A 107 9.21 -24.33 -12.14
CA LEU A 107 8.10 -23.39 -12.01
C LEU A 107 6.82 -24.03 -12.53
N THR A 108 5.87 -24.34 -11.64
CA THR A 108 4.51 -24.74 -12.00
C THR A 108 3.58 -23.55 -11.78
N ALA A 109 2.88 -23.11 -12.82
CA ALA A 109 1.91 -22.03 -12.75
C ALA A 109 0.51 -22.56 -13.09
N PHE A 110 -0.47 -22.19 -12.28
CA PHE A 110 -1.89 -22.46 -12.51
C PHE A 110 -2.57 -21.13 -12.79
N ALA A 111 -3.43 -21.11 -13.81
CA ALA A 111 -4.29 -19.96 -14.09
C ALA A 111 -5.73 -20.44 -13.93
N ASP A 112 -6.46 -19.84 -12.99
CA ASP A 112 -7.91 -19.98 -12.94
C ASP A 112 -8.52 -18.96 -13.90
N ALA A 113 -9.43 -19.43 -14.73
CA ALA A 113 -10.09 -18.65 -15.77
C ALA A 113 -11.59 -18.66 -15.50
N ASP A 114 -12.00 -18.19 -14.33
CA ASP A 114 -13.40 -17.91 -14.00
C ASP A 114 -13.73 -16.43 -14.25
N HIS A 115 -13.33 -15.89 -15.41
CA HIS A 115 -13.97 -14.69 -15.90
C HIS A 115 -15.27 -15.10 -16.59
N ALA A 116 -16.35 -15.11 -15.82
CA ALA A 116 -17.70 -15.17 -16.35
C ALA A 116 -17.84 -14.13 -17.47
N GLY A 117 -17.98 -14.61 -18.71
CA GLY A 117 -18.42 -13.77 -19.81
C GLY A 117 -19.85 -13.34 -19.56
N CYS A 118 -20.04 -12.04 -19.35
CA CYS A 118 -21.25 -11.27 -19.64
C CYS A 118 -20.86 -9.78 -19.67
#